data_AF-A0A8I0L9M7-F1
#
_entry.id   AF-A0A8I0L9M7-F1
#
_cell.length_a   1.000
_cell.length_b   1.000
_cell.length_c   1.000
_cell.angle_alpha   90.00
_cell.angle_beta   90.00
_cell.angle_gamma   90.00
#
_symmetry.space_group_name_H-M   'P 1'
#
loop_
_entity.id
_entity.type
_entity.pdbx_description
1 polymer ?
#
loop_
_entity_poly.entity_id
_entity_poly.type
_entity_poly.pdbx_seq_one_letter_code
_entity_poly.pdbx_strand_id
1 'polypeptide(L)' 'GVITEHVDMDHPVLLDKYIMGTECEVDAICDGENFLIPGIMEQVERTGVHSGDSICVYPAQHLTQDEIDTMVDYTGR' A
#
# COMPACT_ATOMS: atom_id res chain seq x y z
N GLY A 1 -0.53 -4.76 -16.34
CA GLY A 1 -1.07 -4.99 -17.70
C GLY A 1 -2.58 -5.14 -17.62
N VAL A 2 -3.34 -4.70 -18.62
CA VAL A 2 -4.81 -4.87 -18.65
C VAL A 2 -5.13 -5.87 -19.75
N ILE A 3 -5.87 -6.94 -19.43
CA ILE A 3 -6.32 -7.92 -20.41
C ILE A 3 -7.64 -7.41 -21.01
N THR A 4 -7.64 -7.10 -22.31
CA THR A 4 -8.81 -6.56 -23.02
C THR A 4 -9.29 -7.43 -24.19
N GLU A 5 -8.57 -8.51 -24.53
CA GLU A 5 -8.81 -9.25 -25.79
C GLU A 5 -10.06 -10.16 -25.75
N HIS A 6 -10.53 -10.54 -24.55
CA HIS A 6 -11.68 -11.44 -24.37
C HIS A 6 -12.60 -11.03 -23.21
N VAL A 7 -12.58 -9.75 -22.83
CA VAL A 7 -13.27 -9.23 -21.64
C VAL A 7 -14.13 -8.04 -22.03
N ASP A 8 -15.35 -7.99 -21.48
CA ASP A 8 -16.25 -6.85 -21.60
C ASP A 8 -15.50 -5.56 -21.21
N MET A 9 -15.50 -4.55 -22.09
CA MET A 9 -14.74 -3.31 -21.87
C MET A 9 -15.28 -2.48 -20.70
N ASP A 10 -16.52 -2.77 -20.26
CA ASP A 10 -17.10 -2.17 -19.07
C ASP A 10 -16.47 -2.73 -17.77
N HIS A 11 -15.74 -3.85 -17.85
CA HIS A 11 -15.12 -4.55 -16.72
C HIS A 11 -13.69 -5.01 -16.99
N PRO A 12 -12.70 -4.10 -17.04
CA PRO A 12 -11.31 -4.45 -17.30
C PRO A 12 -10.71 -5.32 -16.18
N VAL A 13 -9.94 -6.34 -16.57
CA VAL A 13 -9.20 -7.20 -15.63
C VAL A 13 -7.76 -6.71 -15.50
N LEU A 14 -7.35 -6.40 -14.27
CA LEU A 14 -5.99 -6.02 -13.93
C LEU A 14 -5.12 -7.26 -13.76
N LEU A 15 -4.05 -7.36 -14.55
CA LEU A 15 -3.00 -8.36 -14.40
C LEU A 15 -1.69 -7.66 -14.06
N ASP A 16 -1.19 -7.83 -12.85
CA ASP A 16 0.11 -7.30 -12.45
C ASP A 16 1.13 -8.40 -12.15
N LYS A 17 2.41 -8.04 -12.23
CA LYS A 17 3.49 -8.93 -11.81
C LYS A 17 3.49 -9.02 -10.29
N TYR A 18 3.61 -10.24 -9.78
CA TYR A 18 3.85 -10.44 -8.36
C TYR A 18 5.20 -9.83 -7.95
N ILE A 19 5.18 -8.99 -6.92
CA ILE A 19 6.37 -8.40 -6.32
C ILE A 19 6.51 -9.00 -4.94
N MET A 20 7.64 -9.66 -4.67
CA MET A 20 7.96 -10.17 -3.35
C MET A 20 8.61 -9.06 -2.51
N GLY A 21 8.05 -8.77 -1.34
CA GLY A 21 8.57 -7.75 -0.44
C GLY A 21 7.81 -7.72 0.89
N THR A 22 8.12 -6.70 1.69
CA THR A 22 7.35 -6.31 2.87
C THR A 22 6.19 -5.43 2.43
N GLU A 23 4.99 -5.70 2.94
CA GLU A 23 3.81 -4.88 2.68
C GLU A 23 3.62 -3.88 3.82
N CYS A 24 3.25 -2.64 3.49
CA CYS A 24 3.10 -1.56 4.44
C CYS A 24 1.83 -0.78 4.15
N GLU A 25 1.17 -0.33 5.21
CA GLU A 25 -0.06 0.46 5.15
C GLU A 25 0.19 1.82 5.80
N VAL A 26 -0.33 2.87 5.17
CA VAL A 26 -0.24 4.25 5.65
C VAL A 26 -1.65 4.79 5.77
N ASP A 27 -2.06 5.09 7.00
CA ASP A 27 -3.32 5.78 7.24
C ASP A 27 -3.06 7.28 7.25
N ALA A 28 -3.91 8.03 6.54
CA ALA A 28 -3.83 9.48 6.46
C ALA A 28 -5.21 10.14 6.55
N ILE A 29 -5.27 11.31 7.17
CA ILE A 29 -6.44 12.17 7.26
C ILE A 29 -6.07 13.53 6.66
N CYS A 30 -6.87 14.03 5.73
CA CYS A 30 -6.64 15.31 5.06
C CYS A 30 -7.86 16.23 5.21
N ASP A 31 -7.64 17.51 5.51
CA ASP A 31 -8.69 18.54 5.59
C ASP A 31 -8.86 19.35 4.28
N GLY A 32 -8.05 19.04 3.27
CA GLY A 32 -8.01 19.72 1.97
C GLY A 32 -6.85 20.70 1.81
N GLU A 33 -6.21 21.12 2.90
CA GLU A 33 -5.02 21.99 2.89
C GLU A 33 -3.81 21.32 3.56
N ASN A 34 -4.07 20.57 4.64
CA ASN A 34 -3.09 19.85 5.42
C ASN A 34 -3.48 18.37 5.51
N PHE A 35 -2.48 17.53 5.75
CA PHE A 35 -2.69 16.11 6.04
C PHE A 35 -1.93 15.70 7.29
N LEU A 36 -2.45 14.66 7.94
CA LEU A 36 -1.86 14.01 9.10
C LEU A 36 -1.76 12.53 8.79
N ILE A 37 -0.58 11.94 9.02
CA ILE A 37 -0.38 10.50 9.02
C ILE A 37 -0.38 10.02 10.47
N PRO A 38 -1.51 9.52 11.01
CA PRO A 38 -1.54 8.96 12.35
C PRO A 38 -0.69 7.71 12.50
N GLY A 39 -0.41 6.97 11.40
CA GLY A 39 0.33 5.73 11.52
C GLY A 39 0.82 5.12 10.21
N ILE A 40 1.98 4.48 10.32
CA ILE A 40 2.55 3.60 9.29
C ILE A 40 2.68 2.21 9.93
N MET A 41 2.08 1.21 9.29
CA MET A 41 1.97 -0.17 9.75
C MET A 41 2.73 -1.10 8.82
N GLU A 42 3.35 -2.12 9.40
CA GLU A 42 4.12 -3.14 8.67
C GLU A 42 3.39 -4.48 8.77
N GLN A 43 3.11 -5.13 7.65
CA GLN A 43 2.56 -6.49 7.67
C GLN A 43 3.66 -7.50 8.03
N VAL A 44 3.33 -8.48 8.88
CA VAL A 44 4.23 -9.56 9.28
C VAL A 44 4.41 -10.55 8.13
N GLU A 45 3.34 -10.80 7.39
CA GLU A 45 3.35 -11.60 6.18
C GLU A 45 4.03 -10.86 5.03
N ARG A 46 4.52 -11.65 4.05
CA ARG A 46 5.04 -11.09 2.81
C ARG A 46 3.89 -10.66 1.91
N THR A 47 4.19 -9.76 0.98
CA THR A 47 3.27 -9.33 -0.07
C THR A 47 2.53 -10.51 -0.72
N GLY A 48 1.24 -10.34 -0.93
CA GLY A 48 0.36 -11.34 -1.57
C GLY A 48 -0.53 -12.12 -0.62
N VAL A 49 -0.37 -11.96 0.70
CA VAL A 49 -1.46 -12.24 1.66
C VAL A 49 -2.36 -11.02 1.71
N HIS A 50 -3.68 -11.23 1.71
CA HIS A 50 -4.60 -10.10 1.73
C HIS A 50 -4.51 -9.39 3.08
N SER A 51 -4.48 -8.05 3.09
CA SER A 51 -4.30 -7.26 4.31
C SER A 51 -5.29 -7.58 5.43
N GLY A 52 -6.54 -7.95 5.09
CA GLY A 52 -7.55 -8.38 6.07
C GLY A 52 -7.28 -9.74 6.74
N ASP A 53 -6.42 -10.57 6.15
CA ASP A 53 -5.97 -11.85 6.68
C ASP A 53 -4.56 -11.78 7.28
N SER A 54 -3.85 -10.67 7.05
CA SER A 54 -2.51 -10.40 7.56
C SER A 54 -2.53 -9.88 9.00
N ILE A 55 -1.45 -10.13 9.74
CA ILE A 55 -1.18 -9.49 11.02
C ILE A 55 -0.30 -8.27 10.73
N CYS A 56 -0.72 -7.08 11.15
CA CYS A 56 0.10 -5.88 11.05
C CYS A 56 0.66 -5.46 12.42
N VAL A 57 1.82 -4.81 12.39
CA VAL A 57 2.49 -4.25 13.57
C VAL A 57 2.47 -2.73 13.48
N TYR A 58 2.09 -2.10 14.60
CA TYR A 58 2.04 -0.65 14.76
C TYR A 58 2.88 -0.20 15.98
N PRO A 59 3.83 0.74 15.82
CA PRO A 59 4.31 1.30 14.55
C PRO A 59 5.13 0.27 13.76
N ALA A 60 5.42 0.54 12.48
CA ALA A 60 6.34 -0.26 11.69
C ALA A 60 7.71 -0.44 12.42
N GLN A 61 8.28 -1.65 12.36
CA GLN A 61 9.44 -2.03 13.17
C GLN A 61 10.74 -2.06 12.37
N HIS A 62 10.67 -2.42 11.09
CA HIS A 62 11.86 -2.68 10.27
C HIS A 62 12.07 -1.69 9.11
N LEU A 63 11.20 -0.68 8.99
CA LEU A 63 11.32 0.33 7.94
C LEU A 63 12.44 1.32 8.27
N THR A 64 13.24 1.63 7.25
CA THR A 64 14.26 2.67 7.31
C THR A 64 13.60 4.05 7.27
N GLN A 65 14.32 5.07 7.76
CA GLN A 65 13.81 6.44 7.71
C GLN A 65 13.58 6.90 6.26
N ASP A 66 14.44 6.51 5.32
CA ASP A 66 14.30 6.85 3.90
C ASP A 66 13.02 6.24 3.29
N GLU A 67 12.65 5.02 3.68
CA GLU A 67 11.38 4.39 3.26
C GLU A 67 10.17 5.12 3.86
N ILE A 68 10.23 5.47 5.15
CA ILE A 68 9.21 6.27 5.84
C ILE A 68 9.03 7.63 5.16
N ASP A 69 10.13 8.34 4.89
CA ASP A 69 10.10 9.66 4.24
C ASP A 69 9.52 9.57 2.82
N THR A 70 9.84 8.50 2.09
CA THR A 70 9.26 8.22 0.76
C THR A 70 7.75 7.99 0.85
N MET A 71 7.28 7.22 1.84
CA MET A 71 5.84 7.00 2.05
C MET A 71 5.12 8.29 2.45
N VAL A 72 5.73 9.12 3.30
CA VAL A 72 5.18 10.42 3.70
C VAL A 72 5.09 11.36 2.49
N ASP A 73 6.14 11.44 1.68
CA ASP A 73 6.15 12.25 0.45
C ASP A 73 5.06 11.79 -0.53
N TYR A 74 4.91 10.48 -0.76
CA TYR A 74 3.86 9.97 -1.64
C TYR A 74 2.45 10.17 -1.12
N THR A 75 2.26 10.12 0.20
CA THR A 75 0.95 10.33 0.83
C THR A 75 0.52 11.80 0.79
N GLY A 76 1.48 12.72 0.80
CA GLY A 76 1.22 14.16 0.76
C GLY A 76 1.04 14.76 -0.65
N ARG A 77 1.14 13.94 -1.70
CA ARG A 77 1.04 14.39 -3.11
C ARG A 77 -0.38 14.45 -3.63
#